data_AF-A0A6P1ZV39-F1
#
_entry.id   AF-A0A6P1ZV39-F1
#
_cell.length_a   1.000
_cell.length_b   1.000
_cell.length_c   1.000
_cell.angle_alpha   90.00
_cell.angle_beta   90.00
_cell.angle_gamma   90.00
#
_symmetry.space_group_name_H-M   'P 1'
#
loop_
_entity.id
_entity.type
_entity.pdbx_description
1 polymer ?
#
loop_
_entity_poly.entity_id
_entity_poly.type
_entity_poly.pdbx_seq_one_letter_code
_entity_poly.pdbx_strand_id
1 'polypeptide(L)'
;MFINNFCFNISDKLMIQGMENELYPIWILPTSTFEGTSIVQILNDAYEEKLTIDEIFLKKLMISSKIKETLNNWIIKNNSHVEKRISILKEAVTAHLEEKYYLSVSALTPQIEGLLKDAVDEAKITGVSWKLLNEQCLENAVNALVRKWKEQKIQGTLVDILQNNWVGLLNEDFSKVIAYLYKEYNSEDDQENKLNRHGICHGLQTNFGIATSSLRLILIIDRIIFFMADDENNK
;
A
#
# COMPACT_ATOMS: atom_id res chain seq x y z
N MET A 1 8.12 25.65 -4.15
CA MET A 1 7.22 26.17 -5.19
C MET A 1 7.78 25.75 -6.55
N PHE A 2 7.32 24.60 -7.06
CA PHE A 2 7.33 24.23 -8.48
C PHE A 2 6.07 23.38 -8.65
N ILE A 3 4.99 24.00 -9.13
CA ILE A 3 3.76 23.30 -9.47
C ILE A 3 3.89 22.96 -10.94
N ASN A 4 4.35 21.75 -11.22
CA ASN A 4 4.27 21.18 -12.55
C ASN A 4 2.80 20.80 -12.79
N ASN A 5 2.08 21.66 -13.52
CA ASN A 5 0.75 21.39 -14.04
C ASN A 5 0.84 20.27 -15.10
N PHE A 6 0.66 19.02 -14.71
CA PHE A 6 0.46 17.94 -15.67
C PHE A 6 -0.98 17.45 -15.61
N CYS A 7 -1.77 17.94 -16.57
CA CYS A 7 -2.96 17.23 -17.01
C CYS A 7 -2.52 15.97 -17.73
N PHE A 8 -3.28 14.92 -17.49
CA PHE A 8 -2.87 13.55 -17.58
C PHE A 8 -3.95 12.95 -18.49
N ASN A 9 -3.57 12.40 -19.64
CA ASN A 9 -4.53 12.20 -20.72
C ASN A 9 -5.45 11.00 -20.40
N ILE A 10 -6.61 10.89 -21.06
CA ILE A 10 -7.57 9.80 -20.78
C ILE A 10 -6.95 8.41 -21.04
N SER A 11 -6.03 8.30 -22.00
CA SER A 11 -5.31 7.05 -22.30
C SER A 11 -4.43 6.62 -21.12
N ASP A 12 -3.72 7.55 -20.50
CA ASP A 12 -2.86 7.25 -19.35
C ASP A 12 -3.71 6.77 -18.15
N LYS A 13 -4.94 7.30 -17.97
CA LYS A 13 -5.88 6.85 -16.90
C LYS A 13 -6.23 5.38 -17.06
N LEU A 14 -6.69 5.05 -18.26
CA LEU A 14 -7.17 3.72 -18.60
C LEU A 14 -6.03 2.70 -18.53
N MET A 15 -4.81 3.10 -18.92
CA MET A 15 -3.63 2.26 -18.80
C MET A 15 -3.29 1.97 -17.34
N ILE A 16 -3.19 2.99 -16.48
CA ILE A 16 -2.88 2.80 -15.05
C ILE A 16 -3.95 1.92 -14.36
N GLN A 17 -5.23 2.14 -14.66
CA GLN A 17 -6.32 1.31 -14.14
C GLN A 17 -6.26 -0.14 -14.63
N GLY A 18 -6.06 -0.35 -15.94
CA GLY A 18 -5.92 -1.68 -16.51
C GLY A 18 -4.77 -2.44 -15.85
N MET A 19 -3.67 -1.74 -15.56
CA MET A 19 -2.50 -2.33 -14.94
C MET A 19 -2.70 -2.68 -13.46
N GLU A 20 -3.30 -1.79 -12.65
CA GLU A 20 -3.59 -2.14 -11.25
C GLU A 20 -4.45 -3.41 -11.16
N ASN A 21 -5.40 -3.57 -12.10
CA ASN A 21 -6.23 -4.77 -12.20
C ASN A 21 -5.44 -6.03 -12.64
N GLU A 22 -4.39 -5.90 -13.44
CA GLU A 22 -3.49 -7.00 -13.83
C GLU A 22 -2.49 -7.38 -12.71
N LEU A 23 -2.20 -6.46 -11.80
CA LEU A 23 -1.30 -6.64 -10.65
C LEU A 23 -1.98 -7.38 -9.48
N TYR A 24 -3.31 -7.43 -9.46
CA TYR A 24 -4.14 -8.13 -8.47
C TYR A 24 -3.88 -9.65 -8.42
N PRO A 25 -3.96 -10.32 -7.24
CA PRO A 25 -4.04 -9.81 -5.86
C PRO A 25 -2.69 -9.51 -5.22
N ILE A 26 -1.62 -9.51 -6.01
CA ILE A 26 -0.27 -9.62 -5.47
C ILE A 26 0.34 -8.23 -5.25
N TRP A 27 0.25 -7.36 -6.24
CA TRP A 27 0.89 -6.06 -6.26
C TRP A 27 -0.13 -4.92 -6.22
N ILE A 28 0.29 -3.80 -5.66
CA ILE A 28 -0.37 -2.51 -5.75
C ILE A 28 0.68 -1.46 -6.08
N LEU A 29 0.35 -0.45 -6.86
CA LEU A 29 1.28 0.64 -7.14
C LEU A 29 1.57 1.46 -5.86
N PRO A 30 2.75 2.12 -5.72
CA PRO A 30 3.02 3.02 -4.60
C PRO A 30 1.99 4.16 -4.54
N THR A 31 1.77 4.77 -3.38
CA THR A 31 0.83 5.90 -3.22
C THR A 31 1.57 7.19 -2.93
N SER A 32 2.44 7.17 -1.92
CA SER A 32 3.08 8.38 -1.42
C SER A 32 4.18 8.89 -2.34
N THR A 33 4.77 8.03 -3.16
CA THR A 33 5.83 8.37 -4.14
C THR A 33 5.35 8.24 -5.58
N PHE A 34 4.03 8.16 -5.81
CA PHE A 34 3.46 7.92 -7.13
C PHE A 34 3.48 9.20 -7.99
N GLU A 35 4.23 9.15 -9.09
CA GLU A 35 4.18 10.15 -10.15
C GLU A 35 3.79 9.45 -11.46
N GLY A 36 2.52 9.51 -11.86
CA GLY A 36 2.02 8.61 -12.90
C GLY A 36 2.66 8.79 -14.29
N THR A 37 3.17 9.96 -14.67
CA THR A 37 3.88 10.15 -15.95
C THR A 37 5.23 9.43 -15.91
N SER A 38 5.90 9.46 -14.75
CA SER A 38 7.10 8.67 -14.51
C SER A 38 6.77 7.17 -14.53
N ILE A 39 5.64 6.75 -13.96
CA ILE A 39 5.25 5.34 -13.91
C ILE A 39 4.89 4.80 -15.28
N VAL A 40 4.10 5.51 -16.09
CA VAL A 40 3.82 5.09 -17.47
C VAL A 40 5.13 4.92 -18.26
N GLN A 41 6.08 5.84 -18.11
CA GLN A 41 7.38 5.72 -18.76
C GLN A 41 8.16 4.49 -18.26
N ILE A 42 8.27 4.33 -16.94
CA ILE A 42 8.95 3.18 -16.31
C ILE A 42 8.39 1.84 -16.83
N LEU A 43 7.07 1.78 -16.97
CA LEU A 43 6.39 0.57 -17.41
C LEU A 43 6.61 0.30 -18.88
N ASN A 44 6.53 1.33 -19.73
CA ASN A 44 6.87 1.20 -21.16
C ASN A 44 8.30 0.69 -21.33
N ASP A 45 9.27 1.29 -20.63
CA ASP A 45 10.68 0.87 -20.66
C ASP A 45 10.82 -0.59 -20.19
N ALA A 46 10.10 -0.98 -19.15
CA ALA A 46 10.16 -2.33 -18.63
C ALA A 46 9.52 -3.38 -19.55
N TYR A 47 8.45 -3.03 -20.28
CA TYR A 47 7.85 -3.87 -21.30
C TYR A 47 8.83 -4.11 -22.45
N GLU A 48 9.57 -3.09 -22.88
CA GLU A 48 10.64 -3.22 -23.89
C GLU A 48 11.78 -4.13 -23.40
N GLU A 49 12.15 -4.01 -22.12
CA GLU A 49 13.15 -4.84 -21.45
C GLU A 49 12.66 -6.27 -21.12
N LYS A 50 11.37 -6.56 -21.33
CA LYS A 50 10.72 -7.85 -21.00
C LYS A 50 10.88 -8.26 -19.54
N LEU A 51 10.83 -7.29 -18.63
CA LEU A 51 10.91 -7.54 -17.19
C LEU A 51 9.64 -8.24 -16.70
N THR A 52 9.80 -9.14 -15.74
CA THR A 52 8.66 -9.65 -14.95
C THR A 52 8.08 -8.54 -14.07
N ILE A 53 6.84 -8.71 -13.60
CA ILE A 53 6.20 -7.75 -12.69
C ILE A 53 7.03 -7.54 -11.42
N ASP A 54 7.56 -8.62 -10.82
CA ASP A 54 8.40 -8.53 -9.63
C ASP A 54 9.68 -7.69 -9.91
N GLU A 55 10.27 -7.85 -11.09
CA GLU A 55 11.44 -7.05 -11.51
C GLU A 55 11.09 -5.60 -11.78
N ILE A 56 9.91 -5.31 -12.34
CA ILE A 56 9.41 -3.94 -12.50
C ILE A 56 9.36 -3.24 -11.14
N PHE A 57 8.75 -3.89 -10.16
CA PHE A 57 8.63 -3.33 -8.81
C PHE A 57 9.99 -3.16 -8.14
N LEU A 58 10.83 -4.20 -8.14
CA LEU A 58 12.10 -4.19 -7.42
C LEU A 58 13.19 -3.34 -8.09
N LYS A 59 13.26 -3.35 -9.43
CA LYS A 59 14.39 -2.75 -10.18
C LYS A 59 14.08 -1.36 -10.74
N LYS A 60 12.79 -1.01 -10.91
CA LYS A 60 12.41 0.25 -11.57
C LYS A 60 11.52 1.13 -10.69
N LEU A 61 10.40 0.61 -10.18
CA LEU A 61 9.42 1.41 -9.43
C LEU A 61 9.87 1.73 -8.00
N MET A 62 10.30 0.71 -7.27
CA MET A 62 10.60 0.80 -5.83
C MET A 62 12.07 0.51 -5.56
N ILE A 63 12.95 1.20 -6.28
CA ILE A 63 14.38 1.21 -5.98
C ILE A 63 14.66 1.78 -4.58
N SER A 64 15.85 1.53 -4.01
CA SER A 64 16.16 1.90 -2.62
C SER A 64 15.91 3.38 -2.28
N SER A 65 16.08 4.30 -3.24
CA SER A 65 15.76 5.72 -3.03
C SER A 65 14.26 5.95 -2.86
N LYS A 66 13.42 5.29 -3.67
CA LYS A 66 11.95 5.37 -3.58
C LYS A 66 11.39 4.73 -2.31
N ILE A 67 12.00 3.63 -1.86
CA ILE A 67 11.65 3.03 -0.55
C ILE A 67 12.00 3.98 0.61
N LYS A 68 13.17 4.64 0.56
CA LYS A 68 13.55 5.65 1.55
C LYS A 68 12.64 6.87 1.51
N GLU A 69 12.26 7.32 0.32
CA GLU A 69 11.29 8.40 0.12
C GLU A 69 9.92 8.04 0.72
N THR A 70 9.45 6.79 0.50
CA THR A 70 8.22 6.25 1.11
C THR A 70 8.28 6.33 2.63
N LEU A 71 9.37 5.84 3.25
CA LEU A 71 9.54 5.95 4.70
C LEU A 71 9.57 7.40 5.18
N ASN A 72 10.27 8.29 4.46
CA ASN A 72 10.29 9.71 4.80
C ASN A 72 8.90 10.33 4.74
N ASN A 73 8.09 9.96 3.75
CA ASN A 73 6.69 10.39 3.64
C ASN A 73 5.87 9.95 4.85
N TRP A 74 6.10 8.74 5.38
CA TRP A 74 5.46 8.28 6.62
C TRP A 74 5.95 9.06 7.85
N ILE A 75 7.23 9.41 7.91
CA ILE A 75 7.82 10.16 9.03
C ILE A 75 7.28 11.59 9.09
N ILE A 76 7.13 12.26 7.94
CA ILE A 76 6.64 13.64 7.88
C ILE A 76 5.11 13.72 7.98
N LYS A 77 4.41 12.58 7.85
CA LYS A 77 2.96 12.49 8.01
C LYS A 77 2.60 12.89 9.44
N ASN A 78 1.91 14.02 9.58
CA ASN A 78 1.48 14.53 10.88
C ASN A 78 0.26 13.73 11.37
N ASN A 79 0.45 12.48 11.81
CA ASN A 79 -0.63 11.62 12.29
C ASN A 79 -0.18 10.82 13.51
N SER A 80 -0.83 11.04 14.65
CA SER A 80 -0.45 10.46 15.95
C SER A 80 -0.55 8.92 16.00
N HIS A 81 -1.35 8.28 15.14
CA HIS A 81 -1.37 6.82 15.04
C HIS A 81 -0.14 6.29 14.30
N VAL A 82 0.29 6.98 13.24
CA VAL A 82 1.53 6.66 12.51
C VAL A 82 2.74 6.87 13.41
N GLU A 83 2.79 7.98 14.16
CA GLU A 83 3.90 8.30 15.08
C GLU A 83 4.15 7.19 16.11
N LYS A 84 3.08 6.62 16.69
CA LYS A 84 3.18 5.51 17.67
C LYS A 84 3.85 4.26 17.10
N ARG A 85 3.84 4.09 15.77
CA ARG A 85 4.35 2.89 15.08
C ARG A 85 5.64 3.16 14.31
N ILE A 86 6.05 4.42 14.15
CA ILE A 86 7.12 4.79 13.23
C ILE A 86 8.46 4.13 13.56
N SER A 87 8.75 3.87 14.83
CA SER A 87 9.95 3.14 15.24
C SER A 87 9.97 1.72 14.68
N ILE A 88 8.86 0.99 14.77
CA ILE A 88 8.71 -0.37 14.24
C ILE A 88 8.80 -0.35 12.71
N LEU A 89 8.09 0.58 12.06
CA LEU A 89 8.07 0.71 10.61
C LEU A 89 9.46 1.05 10.05
N LYS A 90 10.19 1.95 10.73
CA LYS A 90 11.56 2.31 10.37
C LYS A 90 12.51 1.12 10.46
N GLU A 91 12.47 0.35 11.55
CA GLU A 91 13.31 -0.85 11.67
C GLU A 91 12.99 -1.89 10.59
N ALA A 92 11.71 -2.07 10.27
CA ALA A 92 11.31 -3.00 9.23
C ALA A 92 11.75 -2.55 7.82
N VAL A 93 11.60 -1.27 7.48
CA VAL A 93 12.08 -0.73 6.19
C VAL A 93 13.61 -0.76 6.11
N THR A 94 14.32 -0.45 7.21
CA THR A 94 15.78 -0.64 7.27
C THR A 94 16.14 -2.10 7.01
N ALA A 95 15.45 -3.05 7.63
CA ALA A 95 15.67 -4.47 7.39
C ALA A 95 15.44 -4.85 5.92
N HIS A 96 14.44 -4.29 5.23
CA HIS A 96 14.26 -4.48 3.79
C HIS A 96 15.47 -3.96 2.99
N LEU A 97 15.91 -2.73 3.28
CA LEU A 97 17.02 -2.07 2.58
C LEU A 97 18.37 -2.76 2.83
N GLU A 98 18.51 -3.47 3.95
CA GLU A 98 19.67 -4.29 4.31
C GLU A 98 19.50 -5.77 3.94
N GLU A 99 18.49 -6.10 3.11
CA GLU A 99 18.22 -7.47 2.63
C GLU A 99 17.88 -8.49 3.74
N LYS A 100 17.55 -8.02 4.95
CA LYS A 100 17.08 -8.82 6.09
C LYS A 100 15.58 -9.06 6.00
N TYR A 101 15.13 -9.68 4.92
CA TYR A 101 13.70 -9.76 4.58
C TYR A 101 12.84 -10.52 5.60
N TYR A 102 13.35 -11.55 6.26
CA TYR A 102 12.62 -12.22 7.34
C TYR A 102 12.25 -11.26 8.48
N LEU A 103 13.17 -10.38 8.88
CA LEU A 103 12.93 -9.39 9.93
C LEU A 103 11.92 -8.35 9.46
N SER A 104 12.08 -7.87 8.22
CA SER A 104 11.17 -6.90 7.63
C SER A 104 9.74 -7.44 7.55
N VAL A 105 9.54 -8.62 6.94
CA VAL A 105 8.22 -9.24 6.80
C VAL A 105 7.59 -9.51 8.17
N SER A 106 8.34 -10.12 9.10
CA SER A 106 7.84 -10.43 10.45
C SER A 106 7.42 -9.18 11.23
N ALA A 107 8.11 -8.05 11.01
CA ALA A 107 7.77 -6.78 11.65
C ALA A 107 6.58 -6.08 10.97
N LEU A 108 6.47 -6.09 9.63
CA LEU A 108 5.42 -5.39 8.88
C LEU A 108 4.07 -6.10 8.94
N THR A 109 4.04 -7.43 8.78
CA THR A 109 2.79 -8.22 8.72
C THR A 109 1.80 -7.89 9.86
N PRO A 110 2.20 -7.90 11.16
CA PRO A 110 1.27 -7.57 12.23
C PRO A 110 0.87 -6.08 12.29
N GLN A 111 1.61 -5.17 11.65
CA GLN A 111 1.26 -3.74 11.65
C GLN A 111 0.09 -3.41 10.74
N ILE A 112 -0.18 -4.22 9.71
CA ILE A 112 -1.29 -3.99 8.75
C ILE A 112 -2.63 -3.89 9.48
N GLU A 113 -2.92 -4.84 10.37
CA GLU A 113 -4.15 -4.88 11.14
C GLU A 113 -4.28 -3.66 12.06
N GLY A 114 -3.21 -3.36 12.79
CA GLY A 114 -3.17 -2.25 13.73
C GLY A 114 -3.37 -0.91 13.05
N LEU A 115 -2.67 -0.67 11.94
CA LEU A 115 -2.79 0.55 11.14
C LEU A 115 -4.18 0.67 10.50
N LEU A 116 -4.74 -0.43 9.97
CA LEU A 116 -6.07 -0.39 9.38
C LEU A 116 -7.13 -0.06 10.42
N LYS A 117 -7.01 -0.63 11.62
CA LYS A 117 -7.88 -0.29 12.74
C LYS A 117 -7.77 1.18 13.12
N ASP A 118 -6.54 1.67 13.28
CA ASP A 118 -6.29 3.08 13.57
C ASP A 118 -6.93 3.99 12.51
N ALA A 119 -6.77 3.68 11.22
CA ALA A 119 -7.34 4.44 10.12
C ALA A 119 -8.88 4.42 10.09
N VAL A 120 -9.51 3.26 10.39
CA VAL A 120 -10.97 3.13 10.48
C VAL A 120 -11.53 3.93 11.65
N ASP A 121 -10.87 3.85 12.81
CA ASP A 121 -11.26 4.57 14.03
C ASP A 121 -11.14 6.09 13.81
N GLU A 122 -10.04 6.55 13.22
CA GLU A 122 -9.81 7.96 12.85
C GLU A 122 -10.87 8.49 11.87
N ALA A 123 -11.18 7.71 10.83
CA ALA A 123 -12.21 8.04 9.84
C ALA A 123 -13.65 7.98 10.41
N LYS A 124 -13.81 7.64 11.70
CA LYS A 124 -15.09 7.48 12.41
C LYS A 124 -16.03 6.50 11.72
N ILE A 125 -15.46 5.45 11.13
CA ILE A 125 -16.23 4.42 10.44
C ILE A 125 -16.80 3.46 11.48
N THR A 126 -18.12 3.26 11.46
CA THR A 126 -18.82 2.37 12.40
C THR A 126 -19.19 1.05 11.72
N GLY A 127 -19.45 0.01 12.52
CA GLY A 127 -19.93 -1.29 12.02
C GLY A 127 -18.84 -2.27 11.58
N VAL A 128 -17.55 -1.91 11.72
CA VAL A 128 -16.43 -2.85 11.50
C VAL A 128 -16.19 -3.69 12.76
N SER A 129 -16.19 -5.02 12.61
CA SER A 129 -16.02 -5.97 13.72
C SER A 129 -14.63 -6.58 13.75
N TRP A 130 -13.75 -6.06 14.61
CA TRP A 130 -12.37 -6.54 14.77
C TRP A 130 -12.22 -7.87 15.52
N LYS A 131 -13.31 -8.61 15.77
CA LYS A 131 -13.27 -9.85 16.59
C LYS A 131 -12.76 -11.08 15.84
N LEU A 132 -13.07 -11.19 14.55
CA LEU A 132 -12.82 -12.41 13.77
C LEU A 132 -11.71 -12.26 12.72
N LEU A 133 -11.20 -11.04 12.49
CA LEU A 133 -10.02 -10.71 11.66
C LEU A 133 -9.80 -11.65 10.46
N ASN A 134 -10.86 -11.84 9.68
CA ASN A 134 -10.88 -12.72 8.52
C ASN A 134 -10.98 -11.89 7.23
N GLU A 135 -10.78 -12.56 6.10
CA GLU A 135 -10.84 -11.98 4.74
C GLU A 135 -12.01 -10.99 4.57
N GLN A 136 -13.25 -11.42 4.82
CA GLN A 136 -14.45 -10.59 4.66
C GLN A 136 -14.46 -9.35 5.56
N CYS A 137 -14.00 -9.49 6.81
CA CYS A 137 -13.91 -8.37 7.74
C CYS A 137 -12.94 -7.31 7.24
N LEU A 138 -11.75 -7.74 6.80
CA LEU A 138 -10.71 -6.84 6.32
C LEU A 138 -11.14 -6.17 5.01
N GLU A 139 -11.73 -6.92 4.08
CA GLU A 139 -12.26 -6.38 2.84
C GLU A 139 -13.31 -5.29 3.10
N ASN A 140 -14.25 -5.54 4.00
CA ASN A 140 -15.29 -4.57 4.40
C ASN A 140 -14.70 -3.32 5.05
N ALA A 141 -13.71 -3.48 5.93
CA ALA A 141 -13.03 -2.38 6.59
C ALA A 141 -12.32 -1.47 5.58
N VAL A 142 -11.58 -2.08 4.64
CA VAL A 142 -10.86 -1.34 3.60
C VAL A 142 -11.83 -0.67 2.63
N ASN A 143 -12.89 -1.36 2.18
CA ASN A 143 -13.90 -0.77 1.31
C ASN A 143 -14.57 0.45 1.95
N ALA A 144 -14.89 0.36 3.25
CA ALA A 144 -15.44 1.49 4.00
C ALA A 144 -14.45 2.66 4.10
N LEU A 145 -13.17 2.37 4.35
CA LEU A 145 -12.10 3.36 4.43
C LEU A 145 -11.90 4.08 3.09
N VAL A 146 -11.77 3.33 2.00
CA VAL A 146 -11.64 3.86 0.63
C VAL A 146 -12.83 4.74 0.28
N ARG A 147 -14.06 4.29 0.57
CA ARG A 147 -15.27 5.09 0.34
C ARG A 147 -15.24 6.40 1.10
N LYS A 148 -14.92 6.35 2.40
CA LYS A 148 -14.87 7.54 3.26
C LYS A 148 -13.82 8.54 2.78
N TRP A 149 -12.65 8.05 2.40
CA TRP A 149 -11.57 8.87 1.82
C TRP A 149 -12.01 9.54 0.51
N LYS A 150 -12.67 8.79 -0.38
CA LYS A 150 -13.22 9.35 -1.64
C LYS A 150 -14.25 10.45 -1.37
N GLU A 151 -15.17 10.25 -0.41
CA GLU A 151 -16.17 11.25 0.00
C GLU A 151 -15.52 12.55 0.51
N GLN A 152 -14.47 12.45 1.33
CA GLN A 152 -13.75 13.61 1.86
C GLN A 152 -13.01 14.38 0.76
N LYS A 153 -12.40 13.67 -0.20
CA LYS A 153 -11.67 14.30 -1.32
C LYS A 153 -12.59 15.00 -2.33
N ILE A 154 -13.81 14.49 -2.55
CA ILE A 154 -14.80 15.12 -3.44
C ILE A 154 -15.28 16.48 -2.89
N GLN A 155 -15.15 16.72 -1.58
CA GLN A 155 -15.47 18.00 -0.94
C GLN A 155 -14.32 19.03 -1.03
N GLY A 156 -13.19 18.67 -1.65
CA GLY A 156 -12.03 19.55 -1.84
C GLY A 156 -12.17 20.59 -2.97
N THR A 157 -11.14 21.41 -3.17
CA THR A 157 -11.13 22.45 -4.21
C THR A 157 -11.06 21.85 -5.63
N LEU A 158 -11.36 22.65 -6.67
CA LEU A 158 -11.18 22.23 -8.07
C LEU A 158 -9.75 21.73 -8.38
N VAL A 159 -8.74 22.28 -7.70
CA VAL A 159 -7.35 21.82 -7.81
C VAL A 159 -7.19 20.42 -7.19
N ASP A 160 -7.81 20.16 -6.04
CA ASP A 160 -7.82 18.83 -5.41
C ASP A 160 -8.53 17.80 -6.30
N ILE A 161 -9.62 18.19 -6.96
CA ILE A 161 -10.37 17.31 -7.86
C ILE A 161 -9.55 16.98 -9.12
N LEU A 162 -8.80 17.95 -9.66
CA LEU A 162 -7.97 17.75 -10.86
C LEU A 162 -6.67 16.97 -10.55
N GLN A 163 -6.06 17.19 -9.38
CA GLN A 163 -4.81 16.54 -8.96
C GLN A 163 -5.04 15.14 -8.35
N ASN A 164 -6.12 14.91 -7.58
CA ASN A 164 -6.33 13.66 -6.85
C ASN A 164 -7.19 12.62 -7.58
N ASN A 165 -7.67 12.91 -8.80
CA ASN A 165 -8.56 12.00 -9.53
C ASN A 165 -7.91 10.62 -9.78
N TRP A 166 -6.59 10.56 -9.87
CA TRP A 166 -5.84 9.38 -10.27
C TRP A 166 -5.60 8.39 -9.14
N VAL A 167 -5.24 8.89 -7.96
CA VAL A 167 -5.07 8.01 -6.79
C VAL A 167 -6.41 7.36 -6.41
N GLY A 168 -7.53 8.04 -6.67
CA GLY A 168 -8.86 7.44 -6.55
C GLY A 168 -9.10 6.21 -7.43
N LEU A 169 -8.36 6.08 -8.55
CA LEU A 169 -8.40 4.94 -9.46
C LEU A 169 -7.62 3.73 -8.93
N LEU A 170 -6.56 3.95 -8.15
CA LEU A 170 -5.70 2.88 -7.60
C LEU A 170 -6.33 2.13 -6.41
N ASN A 171 -7.54 2.52 -5.99
CA ASN A 171 -8.15 2.05 -4.74
C ASN A 171 -9.19 0.93 -4.95
N GLU A 172 -9.46 0.50 -6.18
CA GLU A 172 -10.54 -0.45 -6.48
C GLU A 172 -10.24 -1.87 -5.98
N ASP A 173 -9.00 -2.33 -6.11
CA ASP A 173 -8.59 -3.69 -5.73
C ASP A 173 -7.86 -3.77 -4.38
N PHE A 174 -7.63 -2.63 -3.73
CA PHE A 174 -6.87 -2.59 -2.48
C PHE A 174 -7.51 -3.42 -1.35
N SER A 175 -8.84 -3.45 -1.27
CA SER A 175 -9.57 -4.25 -0.30
C SER A 175 -9.30 -5.74 -0.47
N LYS A 176 -9.31 -6.22 -1.72
CA LYS A 176 -9.05 -7.60 -2.05
C LYS A 176 -7.58 -8.00 -1.82
N VAL A 177 -6.63 -7.09 -2.06
CA VAL A 177 -5.20 -7.32 -1.76
C VAL A 177 -4.97 -7.54 -0.27
N ILE A 178 -5.60 -6.72 0.59
CA ILE A 178 -5.53 -6.95 2.04
C ILE A 178 -6.27 -8.24 2.41
N ALA A 179 -7.47 -8.46 1.88
CA ALA A 179 -8.27 -9.64 2.15
C ALA A 179 -7.50 -10.94 1.87
N TYR A 180 -6.75 -10.98 0.76
CA TYR A 180 -5.89 -12.10 0.38
C TYR A 180 -4.87 -12.49 1.45
N LEU A 181 -4.33 -11.53 2.22
CA LEU A 181 -3.38 -11.82 3.30
C LEU A 181 -4.03 -12.57 4.48
N TYR A 182 -5.36 -12.51 4.62
CA TYR A 182 -6.14 -13.03 5.75
C TYR A 182 -7.02 -14.21 5.38
N LYS A 183 -6.82 -14.79 4.20
CA LYS A 183 -7.41 -16.09 3.86
C LYS A 183 -6.90 -17.18 4.81
N GLU A 184 -7.67 -18.25 4.95
CA GLU A 184 -7.23 -19.41 5.73
C GLU A 184 -5.92 -19.98 5.18
N TYR A 185 -5.01 -20.38 6.08
CA TYR A 185 -3.73 -20.91 5.66
C TYR A 185 -3.90 -22.27 4.96
N ASN A 186 -3.33 -22.38 3.76
CA ASN A 186 -3.26 -23.61 3.00
C ASN A 186 -1.81 -23.83 2.53
N SER A 187 -1.14 -24.87 3.04
CA SER A 187 0.25 -25.19 2.71
C SER A 187 0.50 -25.49 1.23
N GLU A 188 -0.52 -25.91 0.48
CA GLU A 188 -0.38 -26.16 -0.97
C GLU A 188 -0.35 -24.83 -1.76
N ASP A 189 -1.17 -23.87 -1.34
CA ASP A 189 -1.33 -22.58 -2.02
C ASP A 189 -0.39 -21.49 -1.51
N ASP A 190 -0.02 -21.52 -0.23
CA ASP A 190 0.69 -20.44 0.48
C ASP A 190 2.21 -20.61 0.37
N GLN A 191 2.68 -20.34 -0.84
CA GLN A 191 4.10 -20.35 -1.23
C GLN A 191 4.80 -19.01 -0.92
N GLU A 192 6.11 -18.95 -1.15
CA GLU A 192 7.00 -17.82 -0.85
C GLU A 192 6.54 -16.43 -1.34
N ASN A 193 5.80 -16.40 -2.46
CA ASN A 193 5.21 -15.19 -3.07
C ASN A 193 3.70 -15.02 -2.80
N LYS A 194 3.10 -15.83 -1.94
CA LYS A 194 1.68 -15.80 -1.57
C LYS A 194 1.59 -15.70 -0.05
N LEU A 195 1.73 -14.47 0.44
CA LEU A 195 1.80 -14.19 1.86
C LEU A 195 0.48 -14.52 2.56
N ASN A 196 0.56 -15.29 3.63
CA ASN A 196 -0.53 -15.55 4.54
C ASN A 196 -0.16 -15.05 5.94
N ARG A 197 -0.88 -14.05 6.45
CA ARG A 197 -0.62 -13.45 7.76
C ARG A 197 -0.68 -14.48 8.89
N HIS A 198 -1.66 -15.39 8.85
CA HIS A 198 -1.78 -16.44 9.87
C HIS A 198 -0.58 -17.39 9.79
N GLY A 199 -0.23 -17.84 8.59
CA GLY A 199 0.91 -18.71 8.35
C GLY A 199 2.23 -18.11 8.82
N ILE A 200 2.49 -16.84 8.49
CA ILE A 200 3.73 -16.12 8.87
C ILE A 200 3.79 -15.92 10.39
N CYS A 201 2.74 -15.36 11.00
CA CYS A 201 2.75 -15.02 12.42
C CYS A 201 2.79 -16.24 13.35
N HIS A 202 2.30 -17.39 12.90
CA HIS A 202 2.33 -18.65 13.66
C HIS A 202 3.46 -19.59 13.21
N GLY A 203 4.32 -19.18 12.27
CA GLY A 203 5.46 -19.96 11.81
C GLY A 203 5.11 -21.18 10.95
N LEU A 204 3.90 -21.25 10.41
CA LEU A 204 3.49 -22.30 9.46
C LEU A 204 4.05 -22.04 8.06
N GLN A 205 4.09 -20.78 7.63
CA GLN A 205 4.76 -20.35 6.40
C GLN A 205 6.17 -19.90 6.76
N THR A 206 7.20 -20.57 6.25
CA THR A 206 8.61 -20.29 6.61
C THR A 206 9.44 -19.74 5.46
N ASN A 207 8.90 -19.72 4.24
CA ASN A 207 9.59 -19.28 3.03
C ASN A 207 9.20 -17.86 2.61
N PHE A 208 8.81 -16.98 3.54
CA PHE A 208 8.34 -15.62 3.21
C PHE A 208 9.47 -14.58 3.09
N GLY A 209 10.70 -14.93 3.44
CA GLY A 209 11.81 -14.00 3.63
C GLY A 209 12.49 -13.53 2.34
N ILE A 210 11.74 -12.91 1.43
CA ILE A 210 12.25 -12.37 0.16
C ILE A 210 11.86 -10.92 -0.10
N ALA A 211 12.57 -10.29 -1.05
CA ALA A 211 12.42 -8.88 -1.39
C ALA A 211 10.99 -8.51 -1.81
N THR A 212 10.36 -9.33 -2.67
CA THR A 212 8.99 -9.11 -3.16
C THR A 212 7.98 -9.10 -2.01
N SER A 213 8.04 -10.13 -1.15
CA SER A 213 7.21 -10.26 0.03
C SER A 213 7.33 -9.07 0.97
N SER A 214 8.57 -8.65 1.26
CA SER A 214 8.80 -7.47 2.07
C SER A 214 8.30 -6.19 1.40
N LEU A 215 8.54 -5.99 0.11
CA LEU A 215 8.14 -4.78 -0.60
C LEU A 215 6.61 -4.66 -0.70
N ARG A 216 5.90 -5.76 -0.93
CA ARG A 216 4.43 -5.79 -0.95
C ARG A 216 3.84 -5.29 0.36
N LEU A 217 4.38 -5.73 1.50
CA LEU A 217 3.91 -5.27 2.81
C LEU A 217 4.21 -3.79 3.04
N ILE A 218 5.37 -3.30 2.57
CA ILE A 218 5.69 -1.86 2.58
C ILE A 218 4.64 -1.06 1.79
N LEU A 219 4.28 -1.51 0.59
CA LEU A 219 3.30 -0.84 -0.27
C LEU A 219 1.89 -0.86 0.33
N ILE A 220 1.49 -1.98 0.97
CA ILE A 220 0.21 -2.07 1.66
C ILE A 220 0.16 -1.07 2.82
N ILE A 221 1.21 -1.00 3.63
CA ILE A 221 1.30 -0.03 4.73
C ILE A 221 1.31 1.41 4.18
N ASP A 222 2.03 1.67 3.09
CA ASP A 222 2.03 2.96 2.41
C ASP A 222 0.61 3.40 2.06
N ARG A 223 -0.19 2.50 1.49
CA ARG A 223 -1.58 2.81 1.11
C ARG A 223 -2.48 3.04 2.31
N ILE A 224 -2.35 2.27 3.38
CA ILE A 224 -3.13 2.51 4.61
C ILE A 224 -2.81 3.90 5.16
N ILE A 225 -1.52 4.22 5.33
CA ILE A 225 -1.06 5.52 5.85
C ILE A 225 -1.53 6.66 4.95
N PHE A 226 -1.56 6.46 3.63
CA PHE A 226 -2.05 7.45 2.69
C PHE A 226 -3.54 7.80 2.89
N PHE A 227 -4.37 6.85 3.31
CA PHE A 227 -5.78 7.12 3.61
C PHE A 227 -6.02 7.86 4.92
N MET A 228 -5.03 7.89 5.81
CA MET A 228 -5.11 8.59 7.08
C MET A 228 -4.99 10.11 6.84
N ALA A 229 -5.81 10.88 7.53
CA ALA A 229 -5.71 12.33 7.54
C ALA A 229 -4.48 12.78 8.34
N ASP A 230 -4.04 14.01 8.10
CA ASP A 230 -3.16 14.65 9.07
C ASP A 230 -4.01 15.06 10.28
N ASP A 231 -3.46 14.92 11.48
CA ASP A 231 -4.03 15.47 12.69
C ASP A 231 -4.25 16.96 12.46
N GLU A 232 -5.48 17.42 12.70
CA GLU A 232 -5.78 18.84 12.75
C GLU A 232 -4.87 19.44 13.81
N ASN A 233 -3.85 20.19 13.37
CA ASN A 233 -3.11 21.02 14.28
C ASN A 233 -4.15 21.89 15.00
N ASN A 234 -4.18 21.84 16.34
CA ASN A 234 -4.74 22.92 17.16
C ASN A 234 -3.99 24.22 16.82
N LYS A 235 -4.34 24.84 15.70
CA LYS A 235 -3.88 26.15 15.25
C LYS A 235 -5.06 27.11 15.26
#